data_AF-A0A7G8G6N8-F1
#
_entry.id   AF-A0A7G8G6N8-F1
#
_cell.length_a   1.000
_cell.length_b   1.000
_cell.length_c   1.000
_cell.angle_alpha   90.00
_cell.angle_beta   90.00
_cell.angle_gamma   90.00
#
_symmetry.space_group_name_H-M   'P 1'
#
loop_
_entity.id
_entity.type
_entity.pdbx_description
1 polymer ?
#
loop_
_entity_poly.entity_id
_entity_poly.type
_entity_poly.pdbx_seq_one_letter_code
_entity_poly.pdbx_strand_id
1 'polypeptide(L)'
;MRRLFAFALSALLVFGFAPVAKADVAGLTPCAESARFQQRASAAATPQAKARFEMYSEAVCGEDGLPHLIVDGRWSHAGDFVFPGLMFLYITGCIGWAGREYLKGTRGTKEQYMKEIQIDVSLAIKSLLASATWPIAAFGEFTSGKLLESDDKVTISPR
;
A
#
# COMPACT_ATOMS: atom_id res chain seq x y z
N MET A 1 -61.34 10.61 8.84
CA MET A 1 -60.47 9.41 8.86
C MET A 1 -59.39 9.39 7.78
N ARG A 2 -59.68 9.72 6.51
CA ARG A 2 -58.69 9.71 5.40
C ARG A 2 -57.46 10.62 5.60
N ARG A 3 -57.62 11.77 6.25
CA ARG A 3 -56.52 12.71 6.56
C ARG A 3 -55.60 12.22 7.68
N LEU A 4 -56.13 11.51 8.66
CA LEU A 4 -55.35 10.94 9.77
C LEU A 4 -54.43 9.81 9.29
N PHE A 5 -54.91 8.97 8.36
CA PHE A 5 -54.08 7.95 7.71
C PHE A 5 -52.92 8.55 6.91
N ALA A 6 -53.16 9.67 6.20
CA ALA A 6 -52.10 10.36 5.47
C ALA A 6 -51.02 10.92 6.42
N PHE A 7 -51.42 11.52 7.54
CA PHE A 7 -50.46 11.99 8.55
C PHE A 7 -49.68 10.85 9.20
N ALA A 8 -50.33 9.73 9.51
CA ALA A 8 -49.66 8.56 10.09
C ALA A 8 -48.66 7.92 9.11
N LEU A 9 -49.00 7.79 7.83
CA LEU A 9 -48.11 7.25 6.81
C LEU A 9 -46.90 8.17 6.56
N SER A 10 -47.11 9.49 6.49
CA SER A 10 -46.04 10.46 6.35
C SER A 10 -45.11 10.48 7.57
N ALA A 11 -45.65 10.36 8.79
CA ALA A 11 -44.84 10.23 9.99
C ALA A 11 -44.02 8.93 9.99
N LEU A 12 -44.59 7.81 9.54
CA LEU A 12 -43.87 6.53 9.47
C LEU A 12 -42.74 6.55 8.43
N LEU A 13 -42.89 7.29 7.34
CA LEU A 13 -41.85 7.44 6.32
C LEU A 13 -40.72 8.39 6.76
N VAL A 14 -41.04 9.43 7.55
CA VAL A 14 -40.04 10.39 8.06
C VAL A 14 -39.29 9.84 9.27
N PHE A 15 -39.95 9.10 10.15
CA PHE A 15 -39.36 8.50 11.35
C PHE A 15 -39.01 7.02 11.20
N GLY A 16 -39.23 6.44 10.02
CA GLY A 16 -38.84 5.07 9.72
C GLY A 16 -37.33 4.95 9.76
N PHE A 17 -36.82 4.21 10.75
CA PHE A 17 -35.44 3.73 10.78
C PHE A 17 -35.25 2.74 9.62
N ALA A 18 -34.93 3.22 8.43
CA ALA A 18 -34.32 2.36 7.43
C ALA A 18 -32.97 1.91 8.01
N PRO A 19 -32.66 0.60 8.05
CA PRO A 19 -31.33 0.16 8.41
C PRO A 19 -30.32 0.83 7.45
N VAL A 20 -29.21 1.30 8.00
CA VAL A 20 -28.14 1.94 7.21
C VAL A 20 -27.77 1.00 6.08
N ALA A 21 -27.96 1.42 4.83
CA ALA A 21 -27.56 0.64 3.68
C ALA A 21 -26.04 0.43 3.77
N LYS A 22 -25.61 -0.79 4.11
CA LYS A 22 -24.22 -1.19 3.92
C LYS A 22 -24.01 -1.26 2.43
N ALA A 23 -23.22 -0.34 1.89
CA ALA A 23 -22.83 -0.39 0.49
C ALA A 23 -21.86 -1.57 0.34
N ASP A 24 -22.38 -2.73 -0.08
CA ASP A 24 -21.55 -3.87 -0.44
C ASP A 24 -20.65 -3.47 -1.60
N VAL A 25 -19.34 -3.52 -1.37
CA VAL A 25 -18.36 -3.15 -2.40
C VAL A 25 -18.27 -4.32 -3.36
N ALA A 26 -18.66 -4.11 -4.61
CA ALA A 26 -18.65 -5.14 -5.66
C ALA A 26 -19.45 -6.42 -5.33
N GLY A 27 -20.45 -6.34 -4.43
CA GLY A 27 -21.24 -7.50 -3.99
C GLY A 27 -20.49 -8.42 -3.02
N LEU A 28 -19.41 -7.95 -2.41
CA LEU A 28 -18.67 -8.67 -1.37
C LEU A 28 -19.29 -8.40 0.00
N THR A 29 -19.39 -9.44 0.82
CA THR A 29 -19.89 -9.36 2.19
C THR A 29 -18.73 -9.49 3.18
N PRO A 30 -18.84 -8.97 4.41
CA PRO A 30 -17.83 -9.23 5.44
C PRO A 30 -17.58 -10.74 5.61
N CYS A 31 -16.31 -11.15 5.70
CA CYS A 31 -15.95 -12.56 5.83
C CYS A 31 -16.55 -13.20 7.09
N ALA A 32 -16.68 -12.44 8.17
CA ALA A 32 -17.40 -12.87 9.37
C ALA A 32 -18.85 -13.32 9.09
N GLU A 33 -19.52 -12.70 8.12
CA GLU A 33 -20.92 -12.96 7.73
C GLU A 33 -21.03 -14.06 6.64
N SER A 34 -19.91 -14.49 6.04
CA SER A 34 -19.89 -15.51 4.97
C SER A 34 -19.95 -16.93 5.55
N ALA A 35 -21.05 -17.64 5.27
CA ALA A 35 -21.22 -19.05 5.70
C ALA A 35 -20.11 -19.97 5.18
N ARG A 36 -19.64 -19.74 3.95
CA ARG A 36 -18.56 -20.54 3.34
C ARG A 36 -17.20 -20.25 3.97
N PHE A 37 -16.94 -19.01 4.38
CA PHE A 37 -15.75 -18.66 5.15
C PHE A 37 -15.77 -19.35 6.53
N GLN A 38 -16.91 -19.32 7.23
CA GLN A 38 -17.06 -19.99 8.53
C GLN A 38 -16.87 -21.51 8.43
N GLN A 39 -17.36 -22.13 7.36
CA GLN A 39 -17.11 -23.55 7.10
C GLN A 39 -15.60 -23.86 6.98
N ARG A 40 -14.84 -23.00 6.29
CA ARG A 40 -13.38 -23.14 6.18
C ARG A 40 -12.69 -22.89 7.53
N ALA A 41 -13.13 -21.90 8.27
CA ALA A 41 -12.60 -21.57 9.59
C ALA A 41 -12.81 -22.72 10.59
N SER A 42 -13.95 -23.43 10.54
CA SER A 42 -14.21 -24.60 11.40
C SER A 42 -13.27 -25.79 11.13
N ALA A 43 -12.73 -25.90 9.91
CA ALA A 43 -11.77 -26.93 9.54
C ALA A 43 -10.32 -26.57 9.95
N ALA A 44 -10.09 -25.39 10.54
CA ALA A 44 -8.77 -24.95 10.97
C ALA A 44 -8.28 -25.72 12.21
N ALA A 45 -7.32 -26.63 12.01
CA ALA A 45 -6.82 -27.49 13.08
C ALA A 45 -5.80 -26.81 14.00
N THR A 46 -4.94 -25.93 13.47
CA THR A 46 -3.83 -25.33 14.25
C THR A 46 -4.21 -23.99 14.88
N PRO A 47 -3.63 -23.61 16.03
CA PRO A 47 -3.84 -22.29 16.62
C PRO A 47 -3.48 -21.14 15.65
N GLN A 48 -2.41 -21.30 14.86
CA GLN A 48 -2.02 -20.34 13.84
C GLN A 48 -3.10 -20.18 12.75
N ALA A 49 -3.71 -21.29 12.31
CA ALA A 49 -4.77 -21.22 11.32
C ALA A 49 -6.01 -20.53 11.87
N LYS A 50 -6.38 -20.80 13.13
CA LYS A 50 -7.50 -20.12 13.81
C LYS A 50 -7.26 -18.61 13.92
N ALA A 51 -6.08 -18.18 14.37
CA ALA A 51 -5.70 -16.77 14.45
C ALA A 51 -5.70 -16.09 13.06
N ARG A 52 -5.28 -16.80 12.00
CA ARG A 52 -5.36 -16.29 10.63
C ARG A 52 -6.80 -16.08 10.17
N PHE A 53 -7.71 -17.01 10.45
CA PHE A 53 -9.14 -16.86 10.11
C PHE A 53 -9.82 -15.78 10.95
N GLU A 54 -9.41 -15.59 12.20
CA GLU A 54 -9.86 -14.47 13.04
C GLU A 54 -9.47 -13.13 12.41
N MET A 55 -8.20 -12.97 12.01
CA MET A 55 -7.75 -11.75 11.32
C MET A 55 -8.46 -11.53 9.98
N TYR A 56 -8.64 -12.59 9.17
CA TYR A 56 -9.36 -12.50 7.90
C TYR A 56 -10.87 -12.31 8.04
N SER A 57 -11.44 -12.43 9.25
CA SER A 57 -12.87 -12.21 9.44
C SER A 57 -13.29 -10.74 9.23
N GLU A 58 -12.34 -9.81 9.41
CA GLU A 58 -12.51 -8.37 9.17
C GLU A 58 -12.47 -7.99 7.68
N ALA A 59 -11.93 -8.87 6.83
CA ALA A 59 -11.85 -8.65 5.40
C ALA A 59 -13.22 -8.85 4.72
N VAL A 60 -13.29 -8.52 3.43
CA VAL A 60 -14.46 -8.80 2.59
C VAL A 60 -14.27 -10.11 1.83
N CYS A 61 -15.35 -10.89 1.69
CA CYS A 61 -15.36 -12.20 1.05
C CYS A 61 -16.37 -12.24 -0.10
N GLY A 62 -16.04 -13.02 -1.14
CA GLY A 62 -16.97 -13.38 -2.21
C GLY A 62 -17.78 -14.63 -1.90
N GLU A 63 -18.52 -15.12 -2.90
CA GLU A 63 -19.29 -16.38 -2.82
C GLU A 63 -18.40 -17.64 -2.65
N ASP A 64 -17.10 -17.51 -2.89
CA ASP A 64 -16.07 -18.54 -2.68
C ASP A 64 -15.65 -18.70 -1.20
N GLY A 65 -16.05 -17.75 -0.35
CA GLY A 65 -15.68 -17.68 1.06
C GLY A 65 -14.18 -17.43 1.27
N LEU A 66 -13.55 -16.70 0.34
CA LEU A 66 -12.14 -16.30 0.43
C LEU A 66 -12.03 -14.77 0.58
N PRO A 67 -11.07 -14.26 1.37
CA PRO A 67 -10.84 -12.82 1.47
C PRO A 67 -10.39 -12.22 0.14
N HIS A 68 -11.06 -11.17 -0.30
CA HIS A 68 -10.74 -10.39 -1.51
C HIS A 68 -10.23 -9.01 -1.09
N LEU A 69 -9.15 -8.54 -1.72
CA LEU A 69 -8.55 -7.24 -1.41
C LEU A 69 -9.18 -6.15 -2.28
N ILE A 70 -9.47 -5.00 -1.69
CA ILE A 70 -9.98 -3.83 -2.42
C ILE A 70 -8.85 -2.85 -2.68
N VAL A 71 -8.49 -2.67 -3.96
CA VAL A 71 -7.31 -1.89 -4.39
C VAL A 71 -7.66 -0.60 -5.11
N ASP A 72 -8.88 -0.10 -4.95
CA ASP A 72 -9.38 1.10 -5.65
C ASP A 72 -8.95 2.44 -5.03
N GLY A 73 -8.19 2.40 -3.92
CA GLY A 73 -7.68 3.58 -3.23
C GLY A 73 -8.59 4.15 -2.13
N ARG A 74 -9.69 3.47 -1.78
CA ARG A 74 -10.55 3.89 -0.66
C ARG A 74 -9.85 3.76 0.70
N TRP A 75 -10.08 4.71 1.58
CA TRP A 75 -9.48 4.71 2.92
C TRP A 75 -10.04 3.61 3.84
N SER A 76 -11.26 3.11 3.61
CA SER A 76 -11.85 2.03 4.41
C SER A 76 -11.13 0.69 4.25
N HIS A 77 -10.36 0.51 3.17
CA HIS A 77 -9.57 -0.68 2.87
C HIS A 77 -8.10 -0.30 2.60
N ALA A 78 -7.61 0.79 3.21
CA ALA A 78 -6.24 1.25 2.99
C ALA A 78 -5.17 0.20 3.40
N GLY A 79 -5.50 -0.68 4.34
CA GLY A 79 -4.65 -1.80 4.76
C GLY A 79 -4.40 -2.84 3.66
N ASP A 80 -5.31 -2.96 2.69
CA ASP A 80 -5.23 -4.00 1.66
C ASP A 80 -4.10 -3.72 0.66
N PHE A 81 -3.87 -2.44 0.31
CA PHE A 81 -2.91 -2.08 -0.72
C PHE A 81 -2.21 -0.74 -0.50
N VAL A 82 -2.92 0.29 -0.02
CA VAL A 82 -2.35 1.64 0.10
C VAL A 82 -1.18 1.66 1.08
N PHE A 83 -1.35 1.15 2.30
CA PHE A 83 -0.27 1.12 3.29
C PHE A 83 0.90 0.21 2.88
N PRO A 84 0.68 -1.06 2.44
CA PRO A 84 1.76 -1.89 1.92
C PRO A 84 2.48 -1.25 0.72
N GLY A 85 1.75 -0.61 -0.19
CA GLY A 85 2.29 0.07 -1.36
C GLY A 85 3.18 1.27 -1.01
N LEU A 86 2.72 2.13 -0.09
CA LEU A 86 3.54 3.25 0.42
C LEU A 86 4.79 2.76 1.15
N MET A 87 4.66 1.71 1.96
CA MET A 87 5.80 1.09 2.62
C MET A 87 6.80 0.51 1.60
N PHE A 88 6.32 -0.14 0.55
CA PHE A 88 7.16 -0.65 -0.53
C PHE A 88 7.90 0.48 -1.26
N LEU A 89 7.20 1.55 -1.64
CA LEU A 89 7.83 2.72 -2.28
C LEU A 89 8.88 3.38 -1.37
N TYR A 90 8.60 3.45 -0.07
CA TYR A 90 9.57 4.01 0.88
C TYR A 90 10.82 3.15 0.99
N ILE A 91 10.68 1.83 1.16
CA ILE A 91 11.82 0.90 1.28
C ILE A 91 12.64 0.88 -0.03
N THR A 92 11.97 0.74 -1.17
CA THR A 92 12.66 0.72 -2.48
C THR A 92 13.32 2.05 -2.80
N GLY A 93 12.71 3.17 -2.42
CA GLY A 93 13.33 4.49 -2.49
C GLY A 93 14.58 4.61 -1.61
N CYS A 94 14.54 4.10 -0.37
CA CYS A 94 15.74 4.05 0.49
C CYS A 94 16.87 3.23 -0.16
N ILE A 95 16.56 2.04 -0.68
CA ILE A 95 17.55 1.17 -1.34
C ILE A 95 18.15 1.86 -2.56
N GLY A 96 17.31 2.40 -3.45
CA GLY A 96 17.75 3.10 -4.64
C GLY A 96 18.58 4.34 -4.33
N TRP A 97 18.17 5.13 -3.34
CA TRP A 97 18.89 6.33 -2.93
C TRP A 97 20.23 6.02 -2.25
N ALA A 98 20.28 5.02 -1.37
CA ALA A 98 21.52 4.57 -0.74
C ALA A 98 22.54 4.12 -1.79
N GLY A 99 22.11 3.29 -2.76
CA GLY A 99 22.97 2.85 -3.86
C GLY A 99 23.46 4.00 -4.73
N ARG A 100 22.57 4.94 -5.07
CA ARG A 100 22.91 6.13 -5.84
C ARG A 100 23.95 7.00 -5.13
N GLU A 101 23.77 7.28 -3.85
CA GLU A 101 24.71 8.10 -3.07
C GLU A 101 26.07 7.41 -2.90
N TYR A 102 26.07 6.09 -2.74
CA TYR A 102 27.31 5.30 -2.75
C TYR A 102 28.08 5.47 -4.06
N LEU A 103 27.42 5.27 -5.21
CA LEU A 103 28.03 5.43 -6.53
C LEU A 103 28.50 6.87 -6.79
N LYS A 104 27.74 7.88 -6.35
CA LYS A 104 28.17 9.28 -6.42
C LYS A 104 29.43 9.54 -5.59
N GLY A 105 29.55 8.92 -4.41
CA GLY A 105 30.70 9.08 -3.51
C GLY A 105 31.98 8.40 -4.00
N THR A 106 31.88 7.33 -4.80
CA THR A 106 33.03 6.64 -5.40
C THR A 106 33.40 7.18 -6.79
N ARG A 107 32.46 7.84 -7.48
CA ARG A 107 32.64 8.40 -8.82
C ARG A 107 33.84 9.35 -8.88
N GLY A 108 34.75 9.13 -9.82
CA GLY A 108 35.92 9.99 -10.04
C GLY A 108 37.10 9.73 -9.11
N THR A 109 36.99 8.75 -8.20
CA THR A 109 38.15 8.26 -7.44
C THR A 109 38.98 7.30 -8.30
N LYS A 110 40.31 7.24 -8.06
CA LYS A 110 41.20 6.31 -8.78
C LYS A 110 40.82 4.84 -8.59
N GLU A 111 40.12 4.54 -7.50
CA GLU A 111 39.73 3.20 -7.08
C GLU A 111 38.23 2.94 -7.30
N GLN A 112 37.53 3.72 -8.13
CA GLN A 112 36.08 3.62 -8.31
C GLN A 112 35.63 2.17 -8.55
N TYR A 113 36.22 1.49 -9.53
CA TYR A 113 35.88 0.10 -9.86
C TYR A 113 36.24 -0.89 -8.75
N MET A 114 37.32 -0.62 -8.01
CA MET A 114 37.70 -1.46 -6.86
C MET A 114 36.70 -1.32 -5.73
N LYS A 115 36.18 -0.11 -5.47
CA LYS A 115 35.18 0.15 -4.42
C LYS A 115 33.79 -0.38 -4.77
N GLU A 116 33.49 -0.64 -6.04
CA GLU A 116 32.24 -1.30 -6.45
C GLU A 116 32.24 -2.82 -6.14
N ILE A 117 33.42 -3.45 -6.15
CA ILE A 117 33.58 -4.88 -5.84
C ILE A 117 33.92 -5.08 -4.36
N GLN A 118 34.87 -4.30 -3.85
CA GLN A 118 35.29 -4.25 -2.45
C GLN A 118 34.64 -3.03 -1.79
N ILE A 119 33.42 -3.24 -1.32
CA ILE A 119 32.59 -2.16 -0.77
C ILE A 119 33.28 -1.49 0.42
N ASP A 120 33.52 -0.19 0.30
CA ASP A 120 33.83 0.68 1.43
C ASP A 120 32.63 0.73 2.39
N VAL A 121 32.68 -0.11 3.43
CA VAL A 121 31.61 -0.29 4.40
C VAL A 121 31.27 1.00 5.14
N SER A 122 32.27 1.86 5.39
CA SER A 122 32.06 3.14 6.08
C SER A 122 31.22 4.10 5.23
N LEU A 123 31.55 4.20 3.94
CA LEU A 123 30.75 4.99 3.00
C LEU A 123 29.36 4.38 2.80
N ALA A 124 29.25 3.06 2.69
CA ALA A 124 27.96 2.38 2.51
C ALA A 124 27.00 2.62 3.68
N ILE A 125 27.48 2.57 4.93
CA ILE A 125 26.66 2.86 6.12
C ILE A 125 26.22 4.33 6.12
N LYS A 126 27.09 5.27 5.76
CA LYS A 126 26.72 6.69 5.65
C LYS A 126 25.63 6.91 4.60
N SER A 127 25.77 6.30 3.42
CA SER A 127 24.77 6.37 2.35
C SER A 127 23.44 5.73 2.76
N LEU A 128 23.48 4.63 3.51
CA LEU A 128 22.28 3.99 4.06
C LEU A 128 21.55 4.91 5.06
N LEU A 129 22.28 5.53 5.99
CA LEU A 129 21.68 6.45 6.97
C LEU A 129 21.09 7.69 6.28
N ALA A 130 21.77 8.22 5.26
CA ALA A 130 21.27 9.34 4.46
C ALA A 130 20.02 8.99 3.65
N SER A 131 19.80 7.71 3.33
CA SER A 131 18.64 7.26 2.55
C SER A 131 17.31 7.38 3.29
N ALA A 132 17.30 7.49 4.62
CA ALA A 132 16.06 7.68 5.38
C ALA A 132 15.31 8.96 5.00
N THR A 133 16.00 9.99 4.50
CA THR A 133 15.40 11.26 4.06
C THR A 133 15.29 11.36 2.53
N TRP A 134 15.36 10.22 1.82
CA TRP A 134 15.36 10.19 0.36
C TRP A 134 14.22 10.97 -0.32
N PRO A 135 12.96 10.99 0.17
CA PRO A 135 11.89 11.68 -0.56
C PRO A 135 12.15 13.19 -0.63
N ILE A 136 12.65 13.77 0.47
CA ILE A 136 12.96 15.19 0.58
C ILE A 136 14.22 15.50 -0.22
N ALA A 137 15.26 14.67 -0.11
CA ALA A 137 16.51 14.83 -0.84
C ALA A 137 16.30 14.70 -2.36
N ALA A 138 15.53 13.71 -2.81
CA ALA A 138 15.19 13.50 -4.20
C ALA A 138 14.38 14.66 -4.77
N PHE A 139 13.39 15.18 -4.02
CA PHE A 139 12.63 16.35 -4.44
C PHE A 139 13.50 17.62 -4.52
N GLY A 140 14.42 17.81 -3.56
CA GLY A 140 15.41 18.89 -3.60
C GLY A 140 16.38 18.79 -4.78
N GLU A 141 16.89 17.59 -5.10
CA GLU A 141 17.74 17.38 -6.27
C GLU A 141 16.99 17.51 -7.60
N PHE A 142 15.71 17.12 -7.63
CA PHE A 142 14.84 17.29 -8.80
C PHE A 142 14.61 18.77 -9.10
N THR A 143 14.19 19.54 -8.09
CA THR A 143 13.90 20.98 -8.24
C THR A 143 15.15 21.82 -8.50
N SER A 144 16.31 21.38 -8.03
CA SER A 144 17.60 22.04 -8.32
C SER A 144 18.25 21.61 -9.65
N GLY A 145 17.64 20.67 -10.39
CA GLY A 145 18.19 20.18 -11.66
C GLY A 145 19.44 19.32 -11.51
N LYS A 146 19.73 18.80 -10.31
CA LYS A 146 20.89 17.93 -10.02
C LYS A 146 20.56 16.45 -10.10
N LEU A 147 19.27 16.10 -10.18
CA LEU A 147 18.83 14.71 -10.25
C LEU A 147 19.15 14.06 -11.61
N LEU A 148 19.00 14.84 -12.70
CA LEU A 148 19.14 14.39 -14.08
C LEU A 148 20.35 15.06 -14.73
N GLU A 149 21.03 14.35 -15.63
CA GLU A 149 22.04 14.93 -16.53
C GLU A 149 21.36 15.37 -17.84
N SER A 150 21.94 16.36 -18.54
CA SER A 150 21.45 16.79 -19.85
C SER A 150 21.62 15.71 -20.92
N ASP A 151 20.63 15.55 -21.79
CA ASP A 151 20.62 14.56 -22.88
C ASP A 151 21.87 14.61 -23.77
N ASP A 152 22.42 15.80 -24.02
CA ASP A 152 23.64 15.99 -24.83
C ASP A 152 24.90 15.34 -24.25
N LYS A 153 24.90 15.04 -22.94
CA LYS A 153 26.03 14.39 -22.24
C LYS A 153 25.80 12.89 -22.05
N VAL A 154 24.62 12.39 -22.39
CA VAL A 154 24.31 10.96 -22.35
C VAL A 154 24.60 10.40 -23.74
N THR A 155 25.55 9.46 -23.81
CA THR A 155 25.88 8.81 -25.08
C THR A 155 24.67 8.03 -25.62
N ILE A 156 24.33 8.26 -26.89
CA ILE A 156 23.27 7.54 -27.60
C ILE A 156 23.87 6.79 -28.79
N SER A 157 23.28 5.64 -29.14
CA SER A 157 23.63 4.95 -30.38
C SER A 157 23.16 5.76 -31.61
N PRO A 158 23.78 5.59 -32.78
CA PRO A 158 23.24 6.11 -34.04
C PRO A 158 21.77 5.67 -34.22
N ARG A 159 20.92 6.58 -34.69
CA ARG A 159 19.50 6.31 -35.00
C ARG A 159 19.33 5.75 -36.39
#